data_AF-A0A7V4WGC5-F1
#
_entry.id   AF-A0A7V4WGC5-F1
#
_cell.length_a   1.000
_cell.length_b   1.000
_cell.length_c   1.000
_cell.angle_alpha   90.00
_cell.angle_beta   90.00
_cell.angle_gamma   90.00
#
_symmetry.space_group_name_H-M   'P 1'
#
loop_
_entity.id
_entity.type
_entity.pdbx_description
1 polymer ?
#
loop_
_entity_poly.entity_id
_entity_poly.type
_entity_poly.pdbx_seq_one_letter_code
_entity_poly.pdbx_strand_id
1 'polypeptide(L)' 'MMAASLATSVIISFVGIISFIGLVAPHIVRKIIGDDQRFLMPASMLAGALILLSADIVARLILLPLIALFNQQVYK' A
#
# COMPACT_ATOMS: atom_id res chain seq x y z
N MET A 1 -9.83 -19.24 1.74
CA MET A 1 -10.47 -18.03 1.16
C MET A 1 -11.21 -17.21 2.22
N MET A 2 -12.05 -17.81 3.08
CA MET A 2 -12.79 -17.06 4.11
C MET A 2 -11.93 -16.14 4.99
N ALA A 3 -10.83 -16.64 5.56
CA ALA A 3 -9.93 -15.83 6.39
C ALA A 3 -9.30 -14.65 5.62
N ALA A 4 -8.86 -14.88 4.38
CA ALA A 4 -8.28 -13.83 3.54
C ALA A 4 -9.33 -12.78 3.15
N SER A 5 -10.54 -13.20 2.80
CA SER A 5 -11.64 -12.29 2.45
C SER A 5 -12.07 -11.43 3.63
N LEU A 6 -12.20 -12.03 4.83
CA LEU A 6 -12.54 -11.31 6.05
C LEU A 6 -11.44 -10.31 6.46
N ALA A 7 -10.17 -10.73 6.44
CA ALA A 7 -9.06 -9.84 6.74
C ALA A 7 -9.00 -8.65 5.76
N THR A 8 -9.18 -8.94 4.46
CA THR A 8 -9.14 -7.91 3.42
C THR A 8 -10.31 -6.93 3.53
N SER A 9 -11.55 -7.41 3.76
CA SER A 9 -12.72 -6.53 3.84
C SER A 9 -12.66 -5.58 5.04
N VAL A 10 -12.20 -6.06 6.19
CA VAL A 10 -12.03 -5.24 7.40
C VAL A 10 -11.05 -4.10 7.12
N ILE A 11 -9.90 -4.37 6.50
CA ILE A 11 -8.89 -3.34 6.20
C ILE A 11 -9.40 -2.33 5.16
N ILE A 12 -10.01 -2.81 4.08
CA ILE A 12 -10.53 -1.96 2.99
C ILE A 12 -11.63 -1.02 3.49
N SER A 13 -12.44 -1.45 4.47
CA SER A 13 -13.47 -0.59 5.07
C SER A 13 -12.93 0.69 5.71
N PHE A 14 -11.66 0.71 6.15
CA PHE A 14 -11.05 1.89 6.76
C PHE A 14 -10.20 2.71 5.78
N VAL A 15 -9.46 2.03 4.90
CA VAL A 15 -8.44 2.67 4.04
C VAL A 15 -8.94 2.92 2.61
N GLY A 16 -9.97 2.19 2.17
CA GLY A 16 -10.39 2.16 0.77
C GLY A 16 -9.71 1.05 -0.04
N ILE A 17 -10.03 1.01 -1.34
CA ILE A 17 -9.60 -0.06 -2.25
C ILE A 17 -8.15 0.14 -2.69
N ILE A 18 -7.31 -0.90 -2.52
CA ILE A 18 -5.91 -0.93 -2.97
C ILE A 18 -5.70 -2.17 -3.84
N SER A 19 -5.57 -2.01 -5.16
CA SER A 19 -5.51 -3.15 -6.10
C SER A 19 -4.10 -3.52 -6.58
N PHE A 20 -3.13 -2.59 -6.52
CA PHE A 20 -1.83 -2.78 -7.18
C PHE A 20 -0.79 -3.52 -6.32
N ILE A 21 -0.71 -3.20 -5.03
CA ILE A 21 0.33 -3.73 -4.12
C ILE A 21 0.27 -5.26 -4.02
N GLY A 22 -0.93 -5.85 -4.04
CA GLY A 22 -1.12 -7.30 -3.91
C GLY A 22 -0.55 -8.12 -5.06
N LEU A 23 -0.35 -7.52 -6.23
CA LEU A 23 0.28 -8.18 -7.39
C LEU A 23 1.78 -7.91 -7.45
N VAL A 24 2.21 -6.67 -7.15
CA VAL A 24 3.60 -6.25 -7.30
C VAL A 24 4.51 -6.83 -6.22
N ALA A 25 4.09 -6.82 -4.95
CA ALA A 25 4.92 -7.29 -3.84
C ALA A 25 5.43 -8.74 -4.00
N PRO A 26 4.58 -9.74 -4.30
CA PRO A 26 5.06 -11.12 -4.49
C PRO A 26 5.92 -11.26 -5.75
N HIS A 27 5.67 -10.48 -6.80
CA HIS A 27 6.45 -10.57 -8.05
C HIS A 27 7.88 -10.05 -7.88
N ILE A 28 8.05 -8.92 -7.18
CA ILE A 28 9.36 -8.37 -6.85
C ILE A 28 10.13 -9.34 -5.95
N VAL A 29 9.50 -9.84 -4.90
CA VAL A 29 10.15 -10.74 -3.94
C VAL A 29 10.55 -12.07 -4.58
N ARG A 30 9.72 -12.62 -5.47
CA ARG A 30 10.03 -13.85 -6.20
C ARG A 30 11.25 -13.71 -7.10
N LYS A 31 11.49 -12.51 -7.65
CA LYS A 31 12.68 -12.21 -8.47
C LYS A 31 13.96 -12.07 -7.64
N ILE A 32 13.85 -11.70 -6.35
CA ILE A 32 15.00 -11.44 -5.47
C ILE A 32 15.40 -12.67 -4.65
N ILE A 33 14.44 -13.42 -4.10
CA ILE A 33 14.69 -14.50 -3.12
C ILE A 33 14.73 -15.90 -3.76
N GLY A 34 14.06 -16.10 -4.90
CA GLY A 34 13.92 -17.43 -5.52
C GLY A 34 12.63 -18.15 -5.11
N ASP A 35 12.58 -19.48 -5.28
CA ASP A 35 11.35 -20.29 -5.18
C ASP A 35 11.04 -20.82 -3.75
N ASP A 36 11.86 -20.48 -2.75
CA ASP A 36 11.62 -20.90 -1.37
C ASP A 36 10.40 -20.20 -0.75
N GLN A 37 9.25 -20.86 -0.80
CA GLN A 37 7.96 -20.34 -0.32
C GLN A 37 7.94 -19.93 1.15
N ARG A 38 8.77 -20.57 1.97
CA ARG A 38 8.91 -20.27 3.41
C ARG A 38 9.43 -18.86 3.66
N PHE A 39 10.31 -18.37 2.81
CA PHE A 39 10.84 -17.00 2.89
C PHE A 39 10.01 -16.03 2.03
N LEU A 40 9.38 -16.53 0.96
CA LEU A 40 8.60 -15.71 0.04
C LEU A 40 7.36 -15.09 0.70
N MET A 41 6.65 -15.82 1.56
CA MET A 41 5.50 -15.27 2.31
C MET A 41 5.88 -14.10 3.24
N PRO A 42 6.80 -14.26 4.21
CA PRO A 42 7.17 -13.15 5.10
C PRO A 42 7.85 -11.99 4.36
N ALA A 43 8.67 -12.29 3.35
CA ALA A 43 9.32 -11.25 2.56
C ALA A 43 8.34 -10.45 1.70
N SER A 44 7.32 -11.09 1.09
CA SER A 44 6.29 -10.37 0.31
C SER A 44 5.38 -9.52 1.20
N MET A 45 5.09 -9.97 2.42
CA MET A 45 4.40 -9.14 3.41
C MET A 45 5.20 -7.88 3.77
N LEU A 46 6.50 -8.03 4.06
CA LEU A 46 7.38 -6.90 4.38
C LEU A 46 7.57 -5.95 3.20
N ALA A 47 7.82 -6.48 2.01
CA ALA A 47 7.99 -5.68 0.80
C ALA A 47 6.72 -4.89 0.46
N GLY A 48 5.55 -5.54 0.53
CA GLY A 48 4.27 -4.88 0.33
C GLY A 48 4.00 -3.78 1.37
N ALA A 49 4.31 -4.03 2.65
CA ALA A 49 4.17 -3.04 3.70
C ALA A 49 5.08 -1.82 3.49
N LEU A 50 6.35 -2.03 3.13
CA LEU A 50 7.31 -0.96 2.82
C LEU A 50 6.85 -0.09 1.65
N ILE A 51 6.42 -0.73 0.55
CA ILE A 51 5.91 -0.01 -0.63
C ILE A 51 4.67 0.81 -0.26
N LEU A 52 3.71 0.20 0.43
CA LEU A 52 2.48 0.89 0.80
C LEU A 52 2.74 2.06 1.77
N LEU A 53 3.62 1.88 2.75
CA LEU A 53 3.99 2.93 3.70
C LEU A 53 4.68 4.10 2.99
N SER A 54 5.60 3.82 2.06
CA SER A 54 6.27 4.87 1.28
C SER A 54 5.27 5.65 0.42
N ALA A 55 4.30 4.95 -0.18
CA ALA A 55 3.24 5.58 -0.97
C ALA A 55 2.31 6.46 -0.11
N ASP A 56 1.95 6.02 1.11
CA ASP A 56 1.15 6.83 2.05
C ASP A 56 1.88 8.11 2.46
N ILE A 57 3.18 8.03 2.76
CA ILE A 57 4.00 9.20 3.11
C ILE A 57 4.06 10.19 1.93
N VAL A 58 4.32 9.70 0.71
CA VAL A 58 4.36 10.54 -0.50
C VAL A 58 3.00 11.18 -0.78
N ALA A 59 1.91 10.42 -0.62
CA ALA A 59 0.56 10.95 -0.79
C ALA A 59 0.28 12.10 0.20
N ARG A 60 0.64 11.93 1.49
CA ARG A 60 0.50 12.99 2.50
C ARG A 60 1.35 14.21 2.18
N LEU A 61 2.58 14.02 1.73
CA LEU A 61 3.49 15.09 1.34
C LEU A 61 2.97 15.93 0.17
N ILE A 62 2.24 15.33 -0.78
CA ILE A 62 1.68 16.03 -1.94
C ILE A 62 0.33 16.67 -1.59
N LEU A 63 -0.51 15.99 -0.80
CA LEU A 63 -1.83 16.48 -0.42
C LEU A 63 -1.77 17.70 0.50
N LEU A 64 -0.80 17.76 1.43
CA LEU A 64 -0.63 18.88 2.37
C LEU A 64 -0.46 20.25 1.66
N PRO A 65 0.49 20.43 0.71
CA PRO A 65 0.66 21.69 0.00
C PRO A 65 -0.49 21.98 -0.96
N LEU A 66 -1.06 20.97 -1.61
CA LEU A 66 -2.19 21.15 -2.54
C LEU A 66 -3.41 21.76 -1.84
N ILE A 67 -3.76 21.26 -0.66
CA ILE A 67 -4.87 21.77 0.14
C ILE A 67 -4.57 23.18 0.68
N ALA A 68 -3.34 23.43 1.13
CA ALA A 68 -2.94 24.76 1.63
C ALA A 68 -3.02 25.84 0.54
N LEU A 69 -2.58 25.54 -0.69
CA LEU A 69 -2.67 26.45 -1.83
C LEU A 69 -4.12 26.68 -2.27
N PHE A 70 -4.96 25.64 -2.26
CA PHE A 70 -6.37 25.76 -2.64
C PHE A 70 -7.17 26.63 -1.66
N ASN A 71 -6.93 26.48 -0.35
CA ASN A 71 -7.60 27.28 0.68
C ASN A 71 -7.23 28.78 0.58
N GLN A 72 -6.01 29.10 0.15
CA GLN A 72 -5.56 30.46 -0.08
C GLN A 72 -6.23 31.17 -1.28
N GLN A 73 -6.74 30.42 -2.27
CA GLN A 73 -7.48 30.96 -3.42
C GLN A 73 -8.95 31.27 -3.09
N VAL A 74 -9.53 30.62 -2.09
CA VAL A 74 -10.94 30.81 -1.68
C VAL A 74 -11.12 32.02 -0.74
N TYR A 75 -10.07 32.42 -0.03
CA TYR A 75 -10.07 33.59 0.86
C TYR A 75 -9.67 34.92 0.18
N LYS A 76 -9.49 34.92 -1.14
CA LYS A 76 -9.35 36.13 -1.97
C LYS A 76 -10.61 36.33 -2.82
#